data_AF-A0A2N8ZMW2-F1
#
_entry.id   AF-A0A2N8ZMW2-F1
#
_cell.length_a   1.000
_cell.length_b   1.000
_cell.length_c   1.000
_cell.angle_alpha   90.00
_cell.angle_beta   90.00
_cell.angle_gamma   90.00
#
_symmetry.space_group_name_H-M   'P 1'
#
loop_
_entity.id
_entity.type
_entity.pdbx_description
1 polymer ?
#
loop_
_entity_poly.entity_id
_entity_poly.type
_entity_poly.pdbx_seq_one_letter_code
_entity_poly.pdbx_strand_id
1 'polypeptide(L)'
;MLPIMARCVCSALVLSLCLPAYAQDSTAPPAVSNQKLSYSDSATIIKHTYETQLYTLPAFKEGHYGLRMYRQTLDPKYKSAIWSDIARVADNLNKISGQTYTDEQIHAYSINRLSGYLDETDERSLRRFNATIKMPEYVFLGVSLLGSMARANEYGLKHQQDEKLRSILRRHDFLPYVTNQEMIKAWAAQLANQVFWLQQLGEQDVV
;
A
#
# COMPACT_ATOMS: atom_id res chain seq x y z
N MET A 1 -85.12 -11.03 -2.73
CA MET A 1 -86.17 -11.12 -1.70
C MET A 1 -85.67 -12.01 -0.57
N LEU A 2 -85.48 -11.46 0.63
CA LEU A 2 -85.20 -12.23 1.87
C LEU A 2 -86.49 -12.86 2.41
N PRO A 3 -86.40 -13.95 3.19
CA PRO A 3 -86.55 -13.87 4.66
C PRO A 3 -85.51 -14.75 5.41
N ILE A 4 -84.78 -14.31 6.45
CA ILE A 4 -85.04 -14.12 7.91
C ILE A 4 -85.54 -15.36 8.71
N MET A 5 -84.76 -15.67 9.77
CA MET A 5 -84.98 -16.53 10.98
C MET A 5 -84.58 -18.01 10.85
N ALA A 6 -83.90 -18.67 11.79
CA ALA A 6 -83.79 -18.48 13.23
C ALA A 6 -82.46 -19.01 13.82
N ARG A 7 -82.17 -18.58 15.05
CA ARG A 7 -80.99 -18.83 15.88
C ARG A 7 -80.87 -20.28 16.34
N CYS A 8 -79.64 -20.74 16.58
CA CYS A 8 -79.33 -21.56 17.75
C CYS A 8 -77.86 -21.40 18.15
N VAL A 9 -77.65 -20.96 19.39
CA VAL A 9 -76.35 -20.82 20.05
C VAL A 9 -76.05 -22.14 20.75
N CYS A 10 -74.88 -22.71 20.51
CA CYS A 10 -74.29 -23.70 21.41
C CYS A 10 -72.78 -23.46 21.47
N SER A 11 -72.36 -22.78 22.54
CA SER A 11 -70.97 -22.70 22.96
C SER A 11 -70.50 -24.09 23.38
N ALA A 12 -69.45 -24.59 22.74
CA ALA A 12 -68.67 -25.72 23.23
C ALA A 12 -67.22 -25.27 23.41
N LEU A 13 -66.85 -25.12 24.69
CA LEU A 13 -65.51 -24.95 25.20
C LEU A 13 -64.65 -26.14 24.74
N VAL A 14 -63.54 -25.91 24.03
CA VAL A 14 -62.54 -26.96 23.80
C VAL A 14 -61.20 -26.49 24.35
N LEU A 15 -60.74 -27.28 25.32
CA LEU A 15 -59.46 -27.23 26.03
C LEU A 15 -58.28 -27.04 25.07
N SER A 16 -57.52 -25.97 25.28
CA SER A 16 -56.25 -25.74 24.60
C SER A 16 -55.16 -26.58 25.28
N LEU A 17 -54.73 -27.66 24.62
CA LEU A 17 -53.52 -28.42 24.97
C LEU A 17 -52.30 -27.61 24.52
N CYS A 18 -51.67 -26.89 25.44
CA CYS A 18 -50.35 -26.30 25.22
C CYS A 18 -49.28 -27.41 25.22
N LEU A 19 -48.89 -27.87 24.04
CA LEU A 19 -47.62 -28.54 23.83
C LEU A 19 -46.52 -27.46 23.78
N PRO A 20 -45.44 -27.54 24.58
CA PRO A 20 -44.33 -26.63 24.41
C PRO A 20 -43.63 -26.97 23.10
N ALA A 21 -43.75 -26.08 22.11
CA ALA A 21 -42.87 -26.10 20.96
C ALA A 21 -41.45 -25.82 21.46
N TYR A 22 -40.60 -26.84 21.51
CA TYR A 22 -39.16 -26.65 21.53
C TYR A 22 -38.78 -25.96 20.22
N ALA A 23 -38.66 -24.63 20.27
CA ALA A 23 -37.95 -23.88 19.27
C ALA A 23 -36.51 -24.36 19.31
N GLN A 24 -36.10 -25.15 18.31
CA GLN A 24 -34.68 -25.29 17.99
C GLN A 24 -34.21 -23.91 17.55
N ASP A 25 -33.63 -23.17 18.49
CA ASP A 25 -32.91 -21.94 18.22
C ASP A 25 -31.64 -22.32 17.45
N SER A 26 -31.81 -22.51 16.14
CA SER A 26 -30.72 -22.69 15.20
C SER A 26 -30.06 -21.33 15.02
N THR A 27 -29.33 -20.88 16.03
CA THR A 27 -28.39 -19.77 15.95
C THR A 27 -27.16 -20.23 15.17
N ALA A 28 -27.37 -20.60 13.91
CA ALA A 28 -26.28 -20.56 12.95
C ALA A 28 -25.79 -19.11 12.91
N PRO A 29 -24.49 -18.85 13.06
CA PRO A 29 -23.96 -17.50 12.92
C PRO A 29 -24.39 -16.98 11.53
N PRO A 30 -24.78 -15.70 11.42
CA PRO A 30 -25.16 -15.14 10.13
C PRO A 30 -24.02 -15.39 9.16
N ALA A 31 -24.34 -16.04 8.03
CA ALA A 31 -23.38 -16.24 6.96
C ALA A 31 -22.77 -14.88 6.61
N VAL A 32 -21.48 -14.72 6.85
CA VAL A 32 -20.74 -13.53 6.45
C VAL A 32 -20.89 -13.44 4.94
N SER A 33 -21.70 -12.49 4.48
CA SER A 33 -21.90 -12.20 3.07
C SER A 33 -20.52 -11.92 2.47
N ASN A 34 -20.02 -12.86 1.69
CA ASN A 34 -18.78 -12.74 0.94
C ASN A 34 -18.99 -11.83 -0.30
N GLN A 35 -19.77 -10.76 -0.14
CA GLN A 35 -20.02 -9.79 -1.20
C GLN A 35 -18.75 -9.02 -1.46
N LYS A 36 -18.09 -9.39 -2.56
CA LYS A 36 -16.96 -8.66 -3.10
C LYS A 36 -17.41 -7.22 -3.40
N LEU A 37 -16.79 -6.25 -2.73
CA LEU A 37 -17.01 -4.83 -2.97
C LEU A 37 -16.83 -4.52 -4.47
N SER A 38 -17.64 -3.59 -4.99
CA SER A 38 -17.37 -3.04 -6.31
C SER A 38 -16.05 -2.24 -6.28
N TYR A 39 -15.45 -2.01 -7.45
CA TYR A 39 -14.27 -1.14 -7.54
C TYR A 39 -14.57 0.28 -7.07
N SER A 40 -15.79 0.77 -7.30
CA SER A 40 -16.22 2.10 -6.84
C SER A 40 -16.30 2.17 -5.32
N ASP A 41 -16.88 1.14 -4.68
CA ASP A 41 -16.98 1.09 -3.22
C ASP A 41 -15.59 1.01 -2.59
N SER A 42 -14.73 0.15 -3.15
CA SER A 42 -13.33 0.02 -2.72
C SER A 42 -12.57 1.34 -2.84
N ALA A 43 -12.70 2.04 -3.97
CA ALA A 43 -12.07 3.34 -4.18
C ALA A 43 -12.59 4.40 -3.20
N THR A 44 -13.89 4.38 -2.91
CA THR A 44 -14.53 5.29 -1.95
C THR A 44 -14.00 5.07 -0.54
N ILE A 45 -13.90 3.81 -0.10
CA ILE A 45 -13.35 3.45 1.21
C ILE A 45 -11.89 3.90 1.31
N ILE A 46 -11.05 3.56 0.31
CA ILE A 46 -9.64 3.97 0.28
C ILE A 46 -9.53 5.49 0.38
N LYS A 47 -10.26 6.22 -0.47
CA LYS A 47 -10.25 7.68 -0.46
C LYS A 47 -10.65 8.20 0.93
N HIS A 48 -11.75 7.72 1.49
CA HIS A 48 -12.22 8.15 2.81
C HIS A 48 -11.17 7.91 3.92
N THR A 49 -10.56 6.73 3.96
CA THR A 49 -9.51 6.40 4.94
C THR A 49 -8.32 7.34 4.85
N TYR A 50 -7.82 7.62 3.64
CA TYR A 50 -6.66 8.50 3.47
C TYR A 50 -7.01 9.97 3.65
N GLU A 51 -8.18 10.44 3.18
CA GLU A 51 -8.62 11.84 3.36
C GLU A 51 -8.77 12.20 4.83
N THR A 52 -9.42 11.33 5.62
CA THR A 52 -9.72 11.61 7.03
C THR A 52 -8.47 11.63 7.91
N GLN A 53 -7.40 10.95 7.48
CA GLN A 53 -6.16 10.82 8.24
C GLN A 53 -4.99 11.57 7.59
N LEU A 54 -5.23 12.37 6.54
CA LEU A 54 -4.18 12.86 5.64
C LEU A 54 -2.94 13.40 6.38
N TYR A 55 -3.17 14.28 7.36
CA TYR A 55 -2.10 14.96 8.10
C TYR A 55 -1.65 14.24 9.37
N THR A 56 -2.16 13.04 9.62
CA THR A 56 -1.72 12.14 10.70
C THR A 56 -1.02 10.89 10.17
N LEU A 57 -1.04 10.68 8.84
CA LEU A 57 -0.30 9.61 8.19
C LEU A 57 1.20 9.85 8.32
N PRO A 58 2.03 8.79 8.35
CA PRO A 58 3.46 8.92 8.17
C PRO A 58 3.78 9.68 6.88
N ALA A 59 4.77 10.58 6.91
CA ALA A 59 5.11 11.49 5.80
C ALA A 59 5.22 10.80 4.42
N PHE A 60 5.74 9.57 4.38
CA PHE A 60 5.79 8.79 3.13
C PHE A 60 4.39 8.48 2.57
N LYS A 61 3.45 8.04 3.41
CA LYS A 61 2.07 7.71 3.00
C LYS A 61 1.27 8.97 2.68
N GLU A 62 1.41 10.00 3.52
CA GLU A 62 0.83 11.34 3.30
C GLU A 62 1.26 11.88 1.93
N GLY A 63 2.57 11.96 1.68
CA GLY A 63 3.14 12.48 0.44
C GLY A 63 2.72 11.71 -0.79
N HIS A 64 2.76 10.37 -0.75
CA HIS A 64 2.31 9.52 -1.86
C HIS A 64 0.85 9.74 -2.21
N TYR A 65 -0.02 9.80 -1.20
CA TYR A 65 -1.45 10.01 -1.42
C TYR A 65 -1.74 11.44 -1.89
N GLY A 66 -1.21 12.43 -1.19
CA GLY A 66 -1.40 13.85 -1.51
C GLY A 66 -0.94 14.21 -2.91
N LEU A 67 0.25 13.74 -3.33
CA LEU A 67 0.73 13.96 -4.70
C LEU A 67 -0.20 13.35 -5.75
N ARG A 68 -0.67 12.12 -5.53
CA ARG A 68 -1.58 11.45 -6.45
C ARG A 68 -2.89 12.20 -6.58
N MET A 69 -3.47 12.61 -5.46
CA MET A 69 -4.73 13.35 -5.47
C MET A 69 -4.57 14.72 -6.11
N TYR A 70 -3.48 15.45 -5.81
CA TYR A 70 -3.20 16.74 -6.44
C TYR A 70 -3.11 16.63 -7.98
N ARG A 71 -2.43 15.60 -8.51
CA ARG A 71 -2.36 15.39 -9.96
C ARG A 71 -3.71 15.11 -10.60
N GLN A 72 -4.63 14.48 -9.87
CA GLN A 72 -5.95 14.12 -10.37
C GLN A 72 -6.99 15.23 -10.24
N THR A 73 -6.90 16.06 -9.20
CA THR A 73 -7.93 17.05 -8.86
C THR A 73 -7.47 18.50 -8.95
N LEU A 74 -6.15 18.74 -8.94
CA LEU A 74 -5.52 20.05 -8.81
C LEU A 74 -5.93 20.81 -7.53
N ASP A 75 -6.46 20.11 -6.53
CA ASP A 75 -6.94 20.72 -5.29
C ASP A 75 -5.76 21.17 -4.42
N PRO A 76 -5.62 22.48 -4.14
CA PRO A 76 -4.49 23.01 -3.39
C PRO A 76 -4.40 22.52 -1.95
N LYS A 77 -5.43 21.87 -1.38
CA LYS A 77 -5.36 21.31 -0.03
C LYS A 77 -4.22 20.29 0.12
N TYR A 78 -3.88 19.57 -0.95
CA TYR A 78 -2.81 18.56 -0.92
C TYR A 78 -1.39 19.16 -0.95
N LYS A 79 -1.24 20.48 -1.08
CA LYS A 79 0.08 21.13 -1.17
C LYS A 79 0.95 20.87 0.06
N SER A 80 0.37 20.86 1.27
CA SER A 80 1.12 20.57 2.51
C SER A 80 1.71 19.15 2.49
N ALA A 81 0.93 18.15 2.06
CA ALA A 81 1.41 16.78 1.88
C ALA A 81 2.55 16.69 0.85
N ILE A 82 2.47 17.47 -0.23
CA ILE A 82 3.54 17.56 -1.24
C ILE A 82 4.81 18.19 -0.64
N TRP A 83 4.69 19.28 0.12
CA TRP A 83 5.83 19.91 0.78
C TRP A 83 6.52 18.96 1.77
N SER A 84 5.74 18.21 2.55
CA SER A 84 6.22 17.16 3.46
C SER A 84 7.03 16.10 2.68
N ASP A 85 6.52 15.64 1.53
CA ASP A 85 7.23 14.67 0.68
C ASP A 85 8.53 15.22 0.08
N ILE A 86 8.50 16.46 -0.43
CA ILE A 86 9.70 17.12 -0.99
C ILE A 86 10.78 17.24 0.09
N ALA A 87 10.42 17.67 1.30
CA ALA A 87 11.37 17.78 2.41
C ALA A 87 11.99 16.43 2.77
N ARG A 88 11.18 15.36 2.84
CA ARG A 88 11.64 13.99 3.08
C ARG A 88 12.58 13.49 1.96
N VAL A 89 12.26 13.78 0.71
CA VAL A 89 13.09 13.40 -0.45
C VAL A 89 14.43 14.14 -0.40
N ALA A 90 14.40 15.45 -0.14
CA ALA A 90 15.61 16.26 -0.02
C ALA A 90 16.50 15.78 1.12
N ASP A 91 15.93 15.51 2.31
CA ASP A 91 16.68 14.97 3.46
C ASP A 91 17.37 13.64 3.13
N ASN A 92 16.67 12.72 2.45
CA ASN A 92 17.28 11.45 2.05
C ASN A 92 18.42 11.64 1.04
N LEU A 93 18.23 12.50 0.03
CA LEU A 93 19.27 12.78 -0.97
C LEU A 93 20.47 13.49 -0.36
N ASN A 94 20.25 14.44 0.57
CA ASN A 94 21.31 15.12 1.33
C ASN A 94 22.13 14.12 2.17
N LYS A 95 21.46 13.18 2.85
CA LYS A 95 22.14 12.13 3.62
C LYS A 95 23.02 11.26 2.73
N ILE A 96 22.49 10.83 1.59
CA ILE A 96 23.24 9.98 0.67
C ILE A 96 24.40 10.76 0.04
N SER A 97 24.17 12.01 -0.36
CA SER A 97 25.17 12.81 -1.06
C SER A 97 26.28 13.34 -0.13
N GLY A 98 25.97 13.51 1.16
CA GLY A 98 26.90 13.93 2.20
C GLY A 98 27.92 12.87 2.60
N GLN A 99 27.74 11.62 2.16
CA GLN A 99 28.66 10.52 2.39
C GLN A 99 29.34 10.11 1.08
N THR A 100 30.52 9.49 1.18
CA THR A 100 31.09 8.71 0.07
C THR A 100 30.69 7.28 0.33
N TYR A 101 30.07 6.62 -0.65
CA TYR A 101 29.64 5.23 -0.53
C TYR A 101 30.59 4.32 -1.31
N THR A 102 31.29 3.43 -0.62
CA THR A 102 31.88 2.22 -1.18
C THR A 102 30.81 1.12 -1.23
N ASP A 103 31.12 0.02 -1.91
CA ASP A 103 30.18 -1.10 -2.02
C ASP A 103 29.95 -1.76 -0.66
N GLU A 104 30.98 -1.79 0.21
CA GLU A 104 30.86 -2.28 1.59
C GLU A 104 29.94 -1.39 2.43
N GLN A 105 29.98 -0.07 2.25
CA GLN A 105 29.09 0.85 2.96
C GLN A 105 27.64 0.73 2.48
N ILE A 106 27.43 0.50 1.18
CA ILE A 106 26.10 0.22 0.62
C ILE A 106 25.56 -1.09 1.17
N HIS A 107 26.39 -2.15 1.21
CA HIS A 107 26.04 -3.43 1.79
C HIS A 107 25.66 -3.27 3.27
N ALA A 108 26.50 -2.61 4.08
CA ALA A 108 26.25 -2.40 5.50
C ALA A 108 24.98 -1.60 5.76
N TYR A 109 24.74 -0.51 5.01
CA TYR A 109 23.48 0.24 5.07
C TYR A 109 22.28 -0.68 4.79
N SER A 110 22.41 -1.51 3.76
CA SER A 110 21.32 -2.36 3.28
C SER A 110 20.96 -3.45 4.27
N ILE A 111 21.96 -4.11 4.87
CA ILE A 111 21.76 -5.07 5.97
C ILE A 111 21.10 -4.39 7.17
N ASN A 112 21.60 -3.20 7.56
CA ASN A 112 20.99 -2.44 8.65
C ASN A 112 19.55 -2.02 8.33
N ARG A 113 19.20 -1.74 7.08
CA ARG A 113 17.82 -1.43 6.69
C ARG A 113 16.94 -2.67 6.69
N LEU A 114 17.49 -3.82 6.30
CA LEU A 114 16.78 -5.11 6.31
C LEU A 114 16.52 -5.64 7.73
N SER A 115 17.33 -5.26 8.72
CA SER A 115 17.08 -5.67 10.11
C SER A 115 15.72 -5.22 10.63
N GLY A 116 15.15 -4.15 10.07
CA GLY A 116 13.79 -3.70 10.37
C GLY A 116 12.67 -4.68 9.98
N TYR A 117 12.98 -5.76 9.25
CA TYR A 117 12.02 -6.84 8.97
C TYR A 117 12.11 -8.00 9.97
N LEU A 118 13.10 -8.04 10.86
CA LEU A 118 13.36 -9.20 11.71
C LEU A 118 12.22 -9.50 12.70
N ASP A 119 11.53 -8.46 13.16
CA ASP A 119 10.42 -8.57 14.11
C ASP A 119 9.04 -8.59 13.42
N GLU A 120 9.01 -8.52 12.09
CA GLU A 120 7.77 -8.48 11.31
C GLU A 120 7.23 -9.88 11.07
N THR A 121 5.92 -10.05 11.19
CA THR A 121 5.25 -11.37 11.09
C THR A 121 4.31 -11.49 9.89
N ASP A 122 3.99 -10.38 9.23
CA ASP A 122 3.10 -10.41 8.08
C ASP A 122 3.76 -11.05 6.85
N GLU A 123 2.95 -11.74 6.04
CA GLU A 123 3.42 -12.51 4.88
C GLU A 123 4.24 -11.66 3.90
N ARG A 124 3.87 -10.40 3.71
CA ARG A 124 4.53 -9.50 2.75
C ARG A 124 5.91 -9.11 3.27
N SER A 125 6.04 -8.76 4.54
CA SER A 125 7.31 -8.39 5.17
C SER A 125 8.29 -9.57 5.15
N LEU A 126 7.84 -10.76 5.53
CA LEU A 126 8.66 -11.98 5.48
C LEU A 126 9.11 -12.32 4.05
N ARG A 127 8.20 -12.23 3.08
CA ARG A 127 8.52 -12.45 1.66
C ARG A 127 9.60 -11.48 1.17
N ARG A 128 9.49 -10.20 1.53
CA ARG A 128 10.47 -9.17 1.17
C ARG A 128 11.83 -9.42 1.79
N PHE A 129 11.87 -9.73 3.08
CA PHE A 129 13.12 -10.06 3.75
C PHE A 129 13.82 -11.25 3.07
N ASN A 130 13.10 -12.37 2.90
CA ASN A 130 13.63 -13.60 2.33
C ASN A 130 14.15 -13.44 0.88
N ALA A 131 13.45 -12.65 0.05
CA ALA A 131 13.91 -12.36 -1.31
C ALA A 131 15.15 -11.46 -1.32
N THR A 132 15.18 -10.46 -0.43
CA THR A 132 16.18 -9.38 -0.51
C THR A 132 17.47 -9.69 0.23
N ILE A 133 17.46 -10.55 1.25
CA ILE A 133 18.66 -10.85 2.05
C ILE A 133 19.84 -11.40 1.23
N LYS A 134 19.55 -12.03 0.07
CA LYS A 134 20.56 -12.56 -0.85
C LYS A 134 21.20 -11.49 -1.75
N MET A 135 20.61 -10.30 -1.79
CA MET A 135 21.03 -9.17 -2.63
C MET A 135 20.62 -7.85 -1.95
N PRO A 136 21.16 -7.60 -0.74
CA PRO A 136 20.65 -6.56 0.16
C PRO A 136 20.75 -5.16 -0.46
N GLU A 137 21.76 -4.91 -1.29
CA GLU A 137 22.06 -3.63 -1.94
C GLU A 137 20.86 -3.04 -2.68
N TYR A 138 19.92 -3.88 -3.13
CA TYR A 138 18.64 -3.46 -3.70
C TYR A 138 17.91 -2.41 -2.84
N VAL A 139 17.95 -2.55 -1.52
CA VAL A 139 17.25 -1.63 -0.61
C VAL A 139 17.88 -0.23 -0.66
N PHE A 140 19.20 -0.15 -0.71
CA PHE A 140 19.87 1.13 -0.89
C PHE A 140 19.64 1.68 -2.30
N LEU A 141 19.92 0.88 -3.32
CA LEU A 141 19.94 1.31 -4.72
C LEU A 141 18.53 1.64 -5.23
N GLY A 142 17.61 0.68 -5.15
CA GLY A 142 16.27 0.79 -5.72
C GLY A 142 15.27 1.51 -4.82
N VAL A 143 15.32 1.29 -3.51
CA VAL A 143 14.31 1.84 -2.58
C VAL A 143 14.71 3.21 -2.05
N SER A 144 15.97 3.39 -1.63
CA SER A 144 16.43 4.66 -1.06
C SER A 144 16.89 5.65 -2.15
N LEU A 145 17.89 5.30 -2.95
CA LEU A 145 18.54 6.22 -3.88
C LEU A 145 17.68 6.50 -5.12
N LEU A 146 17.43 5.49 -5.95
CA LEU A 146 16.69 5.62 -7.20
C LEU A 146 15.28 6.18 -6.96
N GLY A 147 14.57 5.65 -5.96
CA GLY A 147 13.24 6.14 -5.59
C GLY A 147 13.20 7.62 -5.20
N SER A 148 14.19 8.10 -4.44
CA SER A 148 14.29 9.53 -4.10
C SER A 148 14.67 10.40 -5.29
N MET A 149 15.60 9.96 -6.14
CA MET A 149 15.98 10.70 -7.35
C MET A 149 14.81 10.79 -8.34
N ALA A 150 14.09 9.69 -8.55
CA ALA A 150 12.90 9.66 -9.39
C ALA A 150 11.80 10.56 -8.83
N ARG A 151 11.56 10.54 -7.51
CA ARG A 151 10.58 11.43 -6.89
C ARG A 151 10.97 12.90 -6.97
N ALA A 152 12.25 13.24 -6.85
CA ALA A 152 12.70 14.61 -7.10
C ALA A 152 12.42 15.02 -8.56
N ASN A 153 12.72 14.13 -9.52
CA ASN A 153 12.47 14.37 -10.93
C ASN A 153 10.97 14.53 -11.26
N GLU A 154 10.10 13.78 -10.58
CA GLU A 154 8.64 13.93 -10.65
C GLU A 154 8.14 15.33 -10.26
N TYR A 155 8.91 16.09 -9.48
CA TYR A 155 8.66 17.49 -9.13
C TYR A 155 9.38 18.48 -10.05
N GLY A 156 10.09 18.01 -11.07
CA GLY A 156 10.97 18.83 -11.92
C GLY A 156 12.26 19.27 -11.21
N LEU A 157 12.65 18.58 -10.13
CA LEU A 157 13.83 18.90 -9.32
C LEU A 157 14.95 17.89 -9.55
N LYS A 158 16.17 18.32 -9.25
CA LYS A 158 17.35 17.47 -9.10
C LYS A 158 18.16 17.93 -7.89
N HIS A 159 18.90 17.01 -7.29
CA HIS A 159 19.79 17.34 -6.18
C HIS A 159 20.99 18.15 -6.67
N GLN A 160 21.61 18.96 -5.80
CA GLN A 160 22.81 19.73 -6.19
C GLN A 160 23.99 18.84 -6.58
N GLN A 161 24.07 17.64 -5.99
CA GLN A 161 25.09 16.62 -6.26
C GLN A 161 24.54 15.49 -7.14
N ASP A 162 23.66 15.80 -8.10
CA ASP A 162 22.98 14.81 -8.95
C ASP A 162 23.94 13.84 -9.64
N GLU A 163 25.03 14.33 -10.25
CA GLU A 163 26.02 13.45 -10.92
C GLU A 163 26.70 12.48 -9.96
N LYS A 164 26.98 12.90 -8.73
CA LYS A 164 27.56 12.03 -7.70
C LYS A 164 26.57 10.92 -7.32
N LEU A 165 25.28 11.23 -7.26
CA LEU A 165 24.24 10.24 -6.95
C LEU A 165 24.04 9.27 -8.13
N ARG A 166 24.03 9.78 -9.36
CA ARG A 166 23.95 8.98 -10.59
C ARG A 166 25.14 8.06 -10.76
N SER A 167 26.36 8.49 -10.43
CA SER A 167 27.53 7.62 -10.52
C SER A 167 27.43 6.37 -9.65
N ILE A 168 26.72 6.46 -8.51
CA ILE A 168 26.42 5.30 -7.67
C ILE A 168 25.45 4.34 -8.39
N LEU A 169 24.45 4.84 -9.10
CA LEU A 169 23.53 4.01 -9.89
C LEU A 169 24.25 3.35 -11.08
N ARG A 170 25.08 4.10 -11.83
CA ARG A 170 25.76 3.62 -13.05
C ARG A 170 26.72 2.45 -12.82
N ARG A 171 27.34 2.37 -11.64
CA ARG A 171 28.28 1.30 -11.32
C ARG A 171 27.62 -0.02 -10.88
N HIS A 172 26.30 -0.04 -10.71
CA HIS A 172 25.57 -1.25 -10.29
C HIS A 172 24.68 -1.75 -11.43
N ASP A 173 24.71 -3.06 -11.67
CA ASP A 173 23.80 -3.71 -12.61
C ASP A 173 22.43 -3.95 -11.95
N PHE A 174 21.37 -3.39 -12.53
CA PHE A 174 20.00 -3.58 -12.01
C PHE A 174 19.31 -4.83 -12.58
N LEU A 175 19.84 -5.43 -13.64
CA LEU A 175 19.25 -6.59 -14.31
C LEU A 175 18.97 -7.76 -13.35
N PRO A 176 19.88 -8.11 -12.41
CA PRO A 176 19.62 -9.19 -11.45
C PRO A 176 18.42 -8.93 -10.55
N TYR A 177 18.11 -7.67 -10.22
CA TYR A 177 16.96 -7.34 -9.35
C TYR A 177 15.64 -7.50 -10.09
N VAL A 178 15.58 -7.03 -11.34
CA VAL A 178 14.34 -6.97 -12.13
C VAL A 178 13.99 -8.28 -12.84
N THR A 179 14.95 -9.21 -12.94
CA THR A 179 14.74 -10.55 -13.55
C THR A 179 14.63 -11.68 -12.52
N ASN A 180 15.05 -11.47 -11.27
CA ASN A 180 14.98 -12.51 -10.24
C ASN A 180 13.51 -12.78 -9.84
N GLN A 181 13.08 -14.03 -9.98
CA GLN A 181 11.70 -14.43 -9.74
C GLN A 181 11.22 -14.16 -8.29
N GLU A 182 12.07 -14.35 -7.30
CA GLU A 182 11.72 -14.10 -5.90
C GLU A 182 11.62 -12.60 -5.61
N MET A 183 12.50 -11.79 -6.22
CA MET A 183 12.40 -10.32 -6.17
C MET A 183 11.11 -9.83 -6.84
N ILE A 184 10.76 -10.35 -8.02
CA ILE A 184 9.50 -10.02 -8.70
C ILE A 184 8.31 -10.34 -7.80
N LYS A 185 8.24 -11.54 -7.22
CA LYS A 185 7.14 -11.91 -6.31
C LYS A 185 7.06 -11.01 -5.07
N ALA A 186 8.19 -10.54 -4.54
CA ALA A 186 8.25 -9.71 -3.33
C ALA A 186 8.05 -8.20 -3.60
N TRP A 187 8.46 -7.73 -4.78
CA TRP A 187 8.67 -6.32 -5.10
C TRP A 187 8.10 -5.88 -6.45
N ALA A 188 7.30 -6.70 -7.15
CA ALA A 188 6.79 -6.46 -8.51
C ALA A 188 6.45 -4.99 -8.82
N ALA A 189 5.56 -4.38 -8.04
CA ALA A 189 5.13 -3.00 -8.27
C ALA A 189 6.27 -1.97 -8.15
N GLN A 190 7.25 -2.21 -7.26
CA GLN A 190 8.41 -1.35 -7.11
C GLN A 190 9.43 -1.58 -8.21
N LEU A 191 9.71 -2.83 -8.59
CA LEU A 191 10.61 -3.15 -9.68
C LEU A 191 10.12 -2.57 -11.01
N ALA A 192 8.82 -2.69 -11.30
CA ALA A 192 8.22 -2.08 -12.49
C ALA A 192 8.41 -0.56 -12.52
N ASN A 193 8.21 0.13 -11.39
CA ASN A 193 8.49 1.56 -11.31
C ASN A 193 9.97 1.87 -11.50
N GLN A 194 10.86 1.06 -10.93
CA GLN A 194 12.31 1.28 -10.99
C GLN A 194 12.86 1.12 -12.40
N VAL A 195 12.37 0.16 -13.19
CA VAL A 195 12.68 0.06 -14.62
C VAL A 195 12.35 1.39 -15.31
N PHE A 196 11.11 1.88 -15.13
CA PHE A 196 10.68 3.14 -15.73
C PHE A 196 11.51 4.33 -15.23
N TRP A 197 11.85 4.37 -13.94
CA TRP A 197 12.66 5.44 -13.37
C TRP A 197 14.11 5.43 -13.86
N LEU A 198 14.72 4.27 -14.03
CA LEU A 198 16.06 4.15 -14.62
C LEU A 198 16.07 4.72 -16.04
N GLN A 199 15.06 4.40 -16.84
CA GLN A 199 14.89 4.93 -18.19
C GLN A 199 14.61 6.44 -18.18
N GLN A 200 13.68 6.90 -17.34
CA GLN A 200 13.32 8.32 -17.19
C GLN A 200 14.51 9.19 -16.77
N LEU A 201 15.38 8.65 -15.92
CA LEU A 201 16.60 9.32 -15.50
C LEU A 201 17.72 9.19 -16.55
N GLY A 202 17.59 8.33 -17.56
CA GLY A 202 18.63 8.08 -18.57
C GLY A 202 19.81 7.29 -18.03
N GLU A 203 19.59 6.45 -17.02
CA GLU A 203 20.66 5.70 -16.34
C GLU A 203 20.85 4.30 -16.91
N GLN A 204 19.77 3.52 -17.05
CA GLN A 204 19.82 2.16 -17.61
C GLN A 204 18.50 1.82 -18.31
N ASP A 205 18.58 0.98 -19.33
CA ASP A 205 17.43 0.34 -19.98
C ASP A 205 17.53 -1.17 -19.73
N VAL A 206 16.66 -1.71 -18.89
CA VAL A 206 16.76 -3.09 -18.34
C VAL A 206 15.55 -3.96 -18.68
N VAL A 207 14.85 -3.66 -19.77
CA VAL A 207 13.70 -4.42 -20.30
C VAL A 207 13.77 -4.55 -21.82
#